data_AF-A0A290ZJ13-F1
#
_entry.id   AF-A0A290ZJ13-F1
#
_cell.length_a   1.000
_cell.length_b   1.000
_cell.length_c   1.000
_cell.angle_alpha   90.00
_cell.angle_beta   90.00
_cell.angle_gamma   90.00
#
_symmetry.space_group_name_H-M   'P 1'
#
loop_
_entity.id
_entity.type
_entity.pdbx_description
1 polymer ?
#
loop_
_entity_poly.entity_id
_entity_poly.type
_entity_poly.pdbx_seq_one_letter_code
_entity_poly.pdbx_strand_id
1 'polypeptide(L)'
;MQETDLISLGAGAQWLSAQTGRNWTPALLIDRLLARGGPGVCALLPRGWALLSADDGEPTRLARASVFRVADGEDFLEQFAMFGDLSIAGGIPGRLVDAAGRGFRSVAPIPAAMLRLMPEELHALAAAAGARPAATFMRRVAQMRAQAHDRSRDASGPDAGGSAPQD
;
A
#
# COMPACT_ATOMS: atom_id res chain seq x y z
N MET A 1 -3.14 8.81 -0.62
CA MET A 1 -2.30 7.80 0.03
C MET A 1 -0.93 8.40 0.22
N GLN A 2 -0.42 8.49 1.46
CA GLN A 2 0.89 9.06 1.73
C GLN A 2 1.95 7.95 1.74
N GLU A 3 3.16 8.26 1.27
CA GLU A 3 4.30 7.33 1.21
C GLU A 3 4.71 6.81 2.61
N THR A 4 4.52 7.62 3.64
CA THR A 4 4.91 7.36 5.04
C THR A 4 4.16 6.21 5.70
N ASP A 5 2.99 5.84 5.18
CA ASP A 5 2.12 4.83 5.78
C ASP A 5 2.39 3.43 5.22
N LEU A 6 3.29 3.32 4.25
CA LEU A 6 3.51 2.10 3.49
C LEU A 6 4.76 1.34 3.93
N ILE A 7 4.68 0.02 3.92
CA ILE A 7 5.69 -0.85 4.52
C ILE A 7 6.43 -1.59 3.41
N SER A 8 7.77 -1.54 3.39
CA SER A 8 8.55 -2.35 2.46
C SER A 8 8.41 -3.84 2.78
N LEU A 9 8.55 -4.71 1.77
CA LEU A 9 8.47 -6.16 1.98
C LEU A 9 9.47 -6.66 3.05
N GLY A 10 10.69 -6.12 3.02
CA GLY A 10 11.73 -6.43 4.01
C GLY A 10 11.33 -6.03 5.43
N ALA A 11 10.86 -4.80 5.63
CA ALA A 11 10.39 -4.34 6.94
C ALA A 11 9.16 -5.11 7.42
N GLY A 12 8.23 -5.44 6.52
CA GLY A 12 7.06 -6.27 6.83
C GLY A 12 7.44 -7.67 7.30
N ALA A 13 8.36 -8.34 6.60
CA ALA A 13 8.85 -9.66 6.97
C ALA A 13 9.60 -9.65 8.33
N GLN A 14 10.44 -8.65 8.57
CA GLN A 14 11.11 -8.48 9.86
C GLN A 14 10.10 -8.27 11.01
N TRP A 15 9.12 -7.40 10.79
CA TRP A 15 8.07 -7.16 11.79
C TRP A 15 7.24 -8.42 12.05
N LEU A 16 6.80 -9.14 11.01
CA LEU A 16 6.07 -10.40 11.17
C LEU A 16 6.89 -11.44 11.92
N SER A 17 8.19 -11.53 11.65
CA SER A 17 9.09 -12.41 12.38
C SER A 17 9.09 -12.13 13.88
N ALA A 18 9.18 -10.85 14.24
CA ALA A 18 9.14 -10.42 15.63
C ALA A 18 7.78 -10.70 16.30
N GLN A 19 6.66 -10.57 15.57
CA GLN A 19 5.32 -10.77 16.13
C GLN A 19 4.93 -12.24 16.28
N THR A 20 5.36 -13.11 15.36
CA THR A 20 4.91 -14.51 15.34
C THR A 20 5.97 -15.48 15.89
N GLY A 21 7.21 -15.03 16.12
CA GLY A 21 8.33 -15.91 16.48
C GLY A 21 8.70 -16.91 15.38
N ARG A 22 8.37 -16.60 14.13
CA ARG A 22 8.66 -17.43 12.95
C ARG A 22 9.63 -16.70 12.04
N ASN A 23 10.44 -17.42 11.27
CA ASN A 23 11.33 -16.78 10.30
C ASN A 23 10.54 -16.38 9.04
N TRP A 24 10.12 -15.11 8.97
CA TRP A 24 9.49 -14.57 7.77
C TRP A 24 10.54 -13.97 6.83
N THR A 25 10.43 -14.33 5.56
CA THR A 25 11.19 -13.73 4.47
C THR A 25 10.25 -12.91 3.57
N PRO A 26 10.76 -11.96 2.78
CA PRO A 26 9.96 -11.26 1.78
C PRO A 26 9.27 -12.21 0.79
N ALA A 27 9.92 -13.31 0.39
CA ALA A 27 9.32 -14.32 -0.49
C ALA A 27 8.16 -15.05 0.18
N LEU A 28 8.32 -15.49 1.44
CA LEU A 28 7.23 -16.10 2.20
C LEU A 28 6.09 -15.10 2.42
N LEU A 29 6.40 -13.82 2.61
CA LEU A 29 5.38 -12.79 2.72
C LEU A 29 4.54 -12.72 1.43
N ILE A 30 5.17 -12.65 0.26
CA ILE A 30 4.48 -12.64 -1.04
C ILE A 30 3.62 -13.90 -1.21
N ASP A 31 4.16 -15.08 -0.93
CA ASP A 31 3.42 -16.35 -0.99
C ASP A 31 2.15 -16.32 -0.13
N ARG A 32 2.25 -15.77 1.09
CA ARG A 32 1.09 -15.64 1.99
C ARG A 32 0.09 -14.58 1.58
N LEU A 33 0.53 -13.54 0.87
CA LEU A 33 -0.38 -12.57 0.25
C LEU A 33 -1.17 -13.21 -0.88
N LEU A 34 -0.50 -13.95 -1.76
CA LEU A 34 -1.13 -14.69 -2.85
C LEU A 34 -2.16 -15.70 -2.32
N ALA A 35 -1.79 -16.49 -1.30
CA ALA A 35 -2.68 -17.47 -0.70
C ALA A 35 -3.97 -16.91 -0.07
N ARG A 36 -4.04 -15.59 0.19
CA ARG A 36 -5.25 -14.92 0.70
C ARG A 36 -6.22 -14.49 -0.40
N GLY A 37 -5.74 -14.36 -1.64
CA GLY A 37 -6.49 -13.86 -2.80
C GLY A 37 -6.62 -12.33 -2.81
N GLY A 38 -6.44 -11.72 -3.98
CA GLY A 38 -6.62 -10.28 -4.20
C GLY A 38 -5.74 -9.33 -3.35
N PRO A 39 -4.41 -9.54 -3.27
CA PRO A 39 -3.55 -8.77 -2.38
C PRO A 39 -3.46 -7.29 -2.74
N GLY A 40 -3.62 -6.41 -1.75
CA GLY A 40 -3.37 -4.98 -1.88
C GLY A 40 -1.89 -4.64 -1.84
N VAL A 41 -1.25 -4.50 -3.02
CA VAL A 41 0.15 -4.07 -3.15
C VAL A 41 0.28 -2.73 -3.86
N CYS A 42 1.30 -1.98 -3.46
CA CYS A 42 1.68 -0.72 -4.07
C CYS A 42 3.11 -0.77 -4.61
N ALA A 43 3.41 0.09 -5.57
CA ALA A 43 4.75 0.38 -6.03
C ALA A 43 5.10 1.83 -5.67
N LEU A 44 6.23 2.03 -4.99
CA LEU A 44 6.83 3.35 -4.80
C LEU A 44 7.86 3.57 -5.91
N LEU A 45 7.49 4.38 -6.89
CA LEU A 45 8.31 4.63 -8.07
C LEU A 45 9.12 5.92 -7.89
N PRO A 46 10.42 5.93 -8.21
CA PRO A 46 11.27 7.10 -8.06
C PRO A 46 10.97 8.18 -9.11
N ARG A 47 11.44 9.40 -8.85
CA ARG A 47 11.45 10.47 -9.86
C ARG A 47 12.10 9.98 -11.15
N GLY A 48 11.52 10.35 -12.29
CA GLY A 48 12.04 10.01 -13.60
C GLY A 48 11.73 8.59 -14.08
N TRP A 49 11.07 7.76 -13.25
CA TRP A 49 10.53 6.49 -13.74
C TRP A 49 9.58 6.76 -14.92
N ALA A 50 9.78 6.01 -15.99
CA ALA A 50 9.03 6.19 -17.22
C ALA A 50 7.74 5.36 -17.17
N LEU A 51 6.63 6.02 -17.48
CA LEU A 51 5.31 5.44 -17.52
C LEU A 51 4.66 5.79 -18.86
N LEU A 52 3.66 5.02 -19.26
CA LEU A 52 2.71 5.40 -20.29
C LEU A 52 1.35 5.60 -19.62
N SER A 53 0.63 6.64 -20.02
CA SER A 53 -0.78 6.77 -19.66
C SER A 53 -1.56 5.57 -20.20
N ALA A 54 -2.50 5.04 -19.40
CA ALA A 54 -3.29 3.89 -19.81
C ALA A 54 -4.36 4.27 -20.86
N ASP A 55 -4.78 5.54 -20.89
CA ASP A 55 -5.92 5.99 -21.68
C ASP A 55 -5.51 6.29 -23.13
N ASP A 56 -4.40 6.98 -23.34
CA ASP A 56 -3.90 7.42 -24.65
C ASP A 56 -2.52 6.81 -25.01
N GLY A 57 -1.83 6.18 -24.05
CA GLY A 57 -0.50 5.63 -24.27
C GLY A 57 0.63 6.66 -24.26
N GLU A 58 0.34 7.93 -23.94
CA GLU A 58 1.34 8.98 -24.01
C GLU A 58 2.42 8.83 -22.91
N PRO A 59 3.70 9.07 -23.22
CA PRO A 59 4.78 9.01 -22.25
C PRO A 59 4.59 10.02 -21.12
N THR A 60 4.59 9.51 -19.90
CA THR A 60 4.55 10.31 -18.67
C THR A 60 5.79 10.02 -17.84
N ARG A 61 6.46 11.07 -17.36
CA ARG A 61 7.57 10.94 -16.40
C ARG A 61 7.17 11.46 -15.05
N LEU A 62 7.57 10.75 -14.00
CA LEU A 62 7.32 11.18 -12.64
C LEU A 62 8.19 12.39 -12.28
N ALA A 63 7.55 13.51 -11.93
CA ALA A 63 8.25 14.71 -11.46
C ALA A 63 8.89 14.53 -10.07
N ARG A 64 8.36 13.59 -9.27
CA ARG A 64 8.82 13.22 -7.92
C ARG A 64 8.58 11.74 -7.67
N ALA A 65 9.12 11.19 -6.59
CA ALA A 65 8.73 9.86 -6.15
C ALA A 65 7.21 9.81 -5.90
N SER A 66 6.56 8.71 -6.28
CA SER A 66 5.11 8.60 -6.22
C SER A 66 4.67 7.16 -5.97
N VAL A 67 3.60 7.02 -5.20
CA VAL A 67 2.97 5.74 -4.89
C VAL A 67 1.90 5.44 -5.91
N PHE A 68 1.89 4.20 -6.40
CA PHE A 68 0.86 3.64 -7.25
C PHE A 68 0.31 2.37 -6.64
N ARG A 69 -1.01 2.19 -6.68
CA ARG A 69 -1.63 0.89 -6.43
C ARG A 69 -1.44 0.01 -7.66
N VAL A 70 -1.07 -1.25 -7.45
CA VAL A 70 -1.10 -2.26 -8.52
C VAL A 70 -2.53 -2.79 -8.63
N ALA A 71 -3.15 -2.67 -9.79
CA ALA A 71 -4.53 -3.10 -9.97
C ALA A 71 -4.65 -4.63 -10.02
N ASP A 72 -3.72 -5.27 -10.70
CA ASP A 72 -3.57 -6.70 -10.90
C ASP A 72 -2.58 -7.30 -9.88
N GLY A 73 -2.82 -7.04 -8.59
CA GLY A 73 -1.87 -7.37 -7.53
C GLY A 73 -1.50 -8.86 -7.44
N GLU A 74 -2.43 -9.76 -7.77
CA GLU A 74 -2.21 -11.22 -7.74
C GLU A 74 -1.26 -11.66 -8.86
N ASP A 75 -1.67 -11.50 -10.12
CA ASP A 75 -0.86 -11.82 -11.31
C ASP A 75 0.52 -11.16 -11.27
N PHE A 76 0.58 -9.93 -10.76
CA PHE A 76 1.83 -9.21 -10.60
C PHE A 76 2.74 -9.85 -9.55
N LEU A 77 2.20 -10.25 -8.38
CA LEU A 77 2.98 -10.87 -7.31
C LEU A 77 3.45 -12.29 -7.66
N GLU A 78 2.69 -13.03 -8.46
CA GLU A 78 3.09 -14.36 -8.95
C GLU A 78 4.42 -14.33 -9.72
N GLN A 79 4.69 -13.23 -10.45
CA GLN A 79 5.96 -13.04 -11.17
C GLN A 79 7.17 -13.10 -10.21
N PHE A 80 6.99 -12.69 -8.95
CA PHE A 80 8.05 -12.70 -7.93
C PHE A 80 8.17 -14.03 -7.21
N ALA A 81 7.08 -14.81 -7.11
CA ALA A 81 7.08 -16.11 -6.44
C ALA A 81 8.01 -17.13 -7.13
N MET A 82 8.35 -16.91 -8.40
CA MET A 82 9.28 -17.73 -9.16
C MET A 82 10.76 -17.51 -8.80
N PHE A 83 11.09 -16.46 -8.03
CA PHE A 83 12.46 -16.10 -7.69
C PHE A 83 12.85 -16.58 -6.28
N GLY A 84 13.97 -17.29 -6.18
CA GLY A 84 14.57 -17.66 -4.88
C GLY A 84 15.22 -16.47 -4.15
N ASP A 85 15.63 -15.44 -4.89
CA ASP A 85 16.15 -14.17 -4.35
C ASP A 85 15.42 -12.98 -5.00
N LEU A 86 14.74 -12.20 -4.16
CA LEU A 86 13.99 -11.02 -4.59
C LEU A 86 14.86 -9.78 -4.84
N SER A 87 16.16 -9.83 -4.52
CA SER A 87 17.09 -8.72 -4.79
C SER A 87 17.23 -8.41 -6.28
N ILE A 88 17.06 -9.44 -7.13
CA ILE A 88 17.14 -9.35 -8.59
C ILE A 88 15.77 -9.45 -9.29
N ALA A 89 14.71 -9.74 -8.53
CA ALA A 89 13.38 -9.98 -9.09
C ALA A 89 12.72 -8.66 -9.52
N GLY A 90 12.16 -8.65 -10.73
CA GLY A 90 11.36 -7.56 -11.25
C GLY A 90 10.18 -8.09 -12.04
N GLY A 91 9.04 -7.40 -11.92
CA GLY A 91 7.81 -7.75 -12.63
C GLY A 91 7.24 -6.56 -13.37
N ILE A 92 6.38 -6.79 -14.36
CA ILE A 92 5.64 -5.72 -15.04
C ILE A 92 4.16 -5.87 -14.67
N PRO A 93 3.57 -4.89 -13.94
CA PRO A 93 2.14 -4.92 -13.67
C PRO A 93 1.37 -4.57 -14.94
N GLY A 94 0.21 -5.19 -15.13
CA GLY A 94 -0.75 -4.85 -16.17
C GLY A 94 -1.28 -3.42 -16.02
N ARG A 95 -1.50 -2.95 -14.78
CA ARG A 95 -1.94 -1.57 -14.53
C ARG A 95 -1.51 -1.02 -13.17
N LEU A 96 -0.99 0.20 -13.21
CA LEU A 96 -0.74 1.05 -12.04
C LEU A 96 -1.83 2.11 -11.93
N VAL A 97 -2.26 2.42 -10.71
CA VAL A 97 -3.29 3.44 -10.45
C VAL A 97 -2.74 4.46 -9.45
N ASP A 98 -2.74 5.74 -9.83
CA ASP A 98 -2.32 6.81 -8.92
C ASP A 98 -3.40 7.14 -7.88
N ALA A 99 -3.08 8.06 -6.96
CA ALA A 99 -4.02 8.48 -5.93
C ALA A 99 -5.27 9.21 -6.45
N ALA A 100 -5.24 9.72 -7.68
CA ALA A 100 -6.38 10.34 -8.35
C ALA A 100 -7.21 9.33 -9.17
N GLY A 101 -6.85 8.05 -9.16
CA GLY A 101 -7.53 7.00 -9.90
C GLY A 101 -7.10 6.89 -11.37
N ARG A 102 -6.08 7.62 -11.80
CA ARG A 102 -5.58 7.58 -13.18
C ARG A 102 -4.72 6.34 -13.40
N GLY A 103 -4.90 5.71 -14.56
CA GLY A 103 -4.20 4.50 -14.94
C GLY A 103 -2.88 4.75 -15.66
N PHE A 104 -1.87 3.94 -15.36
CA PHE A 104 -0.55 3.99 -15.99
C PHE A 104 -0.03 2.57 -16.26
N ARG A 105 0.87 2.47 -17.24
CA ARG A 105 1.67 1.27 -17.53
C ARG A 105 3.14 1.58 -17.29
N SER A 106 3.86 0.67 -16.64
CA SER A 106 5.30 0.78 -16.48
C SER A 106 6.00 0.37 -17.78
N VAL A 107 7.02 1.12 -18.20
CA VAL A 107 7.82 0.75 -19.39
C VAL A 107 8.99 -0.18 -19.06
N ALA A 108 9.24 -0.40 -17.78
CA ALA A 108 10.31 -1.27 -17.28
C ALA A 108 9.78 -2.17 -16.14
N PRO A 109 10.39 -3.35 -15.93
CA PRO A 109 10.11 -4.17 -14.77
C PRO A 109 10.35 -3.40 -13.47
N ILE A 110 9.38 -3.46 -12.56
CA ILE A 110 9.42 -2.89 -11.22
C ILE A 110 10.10 -3.90 -10.30
N PRO A 111 11.25 -3.56 -9.68
CA PRO A 111 11.93 -4.45 -8.75
C PRO A 111 11.12 -4.69 -7.47
N ALA A 112 11.28 -5.86 -6.85
CA ALA A 112 10.62 -6.20 -5.59
C ALA A 112 10.92 -5.18 -4.47
N ALA A 113 12.11 -4.56 -4.50
CA ALA A 113 12.51 -3.51 -3.56
C ALA A 113 11.65 -2.23 -3.61
N MET A 114 10.96 -1.98 -4.73
CA MET A 114 10.02 -0.86 -4.88
C MET A 114 8.61 -1.19 -4.38
N LEU A 115 8.35 -2.46 -4.06
CA LEU A 115 7.04 -2.88 -3.59
C LEU A 115 6.80 -2.47 -2.15
N ARG A 116 5.55 -2.13 -1.90
CA ARG A 116 5.06 -1.59 -0.65
C ARG A 116 3.74 -2.25 -0.30
N LEU A 117 3.56 -2.54 0.98
CA LEU A 117 2.36 -3.13 1.53
C LEU A 117 1.55 -2.08 2.25
N MET A 118 0.24 -2.25 2.18
CA MET A 118 -0.68 -1.58 3.08
C MET A 118 -0.52 -2.16 4.49
N PRO A 119 -0.60 -1.35 5.55
CA PRO A 119 -0.61 -1.84 6.93
C PRO A 119 -1.69 -2.89 7.19
N GLU A 120 -2.85 -2.76 6.54
CA GLU A 120 -3.98 -3.68 6.69
C GLU A 120 -3.62 -5.10 6.24
N GLU A 121 -2.88 -5.24 5.14
CA GLU A 121 -2.42 -6.55 4.66
C GLU A 121 -1.45 -7.18 5.65
N LEU A 122 -0.51 -6.38 6.17
CA LEU A 122 0.48 -6.85 7.13
C LEU A 122 -0.18 -7.32 8.45
N HIS A 123 -1.16 -6.57 8.96
CA HIS A 123 -1.92 -6.97 10.15
C HIS A 123 -2.75 -8.22 9.91
N ALA A 124 -3.36 -8.33 8.74
CA ALA A 124 -4.19 -9.47 8.43
C ALA A 124 -3.34 -10.74 8.25
N LEU A 125 -2.12 -10.64 7.72
CA LEU A 125 -1.12 -11.71 7.73
C LEU A 125 -0.71 -12.10 9.16
N ALA A 126 -0.45 -11.13 10.03
CA ALA A 126 -0.09 -11.39 11.43
C ALA A 126 -1.21 -12.14 12.17
N ALA A 127 -2.45 -11.69 11.99
CA ALA A 127 -3.63 -12.34 12.58
C ALA A 127 -3.78 -13.79 12.10
N ALA A 128 -3.65 -14.02 10.79
CA ALA A 128 -3.70 -15.37 10.21
C ALA A 128 -2.55 -16.27 10.71
N ALA A 129 -1.39 -15.67 11.01
CA ALA A 129 -0.25 -16.36 11.58
C ALA A 129 -0.32 -16.58 13.10
N GLY A 130 -1.44 -16.22 13.73
CA GLY A 130 -1.67 -16.39 15.17
C GLY A 130 -0.98 -15.35 16.05
N ALA A 131 -0.48 -14.26 15.48
CA ALA A 131 0.04 -13.15 16.27
C ALA A 131 -1.09 -12.57 17.12
N ARG A 132 -0.90 -12.55 18.45
CA ARG A 132 -1.80 -11.83 19.34
C ARG A 132 -1.38 -10.36 19.29
N PRO A 133 -2.26 -9.43 18.86
CA PRO A 133 -1.88 -8.03 18.85
C PRO A 133 -1.47 -7.61 20.25
N ALA A 134 -0.28 -7.02 20.38
CA ALA A 134 0.16 -6.44 21.64
C ALA A 134 -0.93 -5.45 22.10
N ALA A 135 -1.42 -5.61 23.33
CA ALA A 135 -2.56 -4.86 23.86
C ALA A 135 -2.39 -3.32 23.73
N THR A 136 -1.15 -2.85 23.66
CA THR A 136 -0.75 -1.46 23.41
C THR A 136 -1.00 -0.99 21.98
N PHE A 137 -0.84 -1.84 20.96
CA PHE A 137 -1.09 -1.47 19.56
C PHE A 137 -2.58 -1.29 19.30
N MET A 138 -3.43 -2.23 19.73
CA MET A 138 -4.89 -2.10 19.61
C MET A 138 -5.42 -0.89 20.38
N ARG A 139 -4.79 -0.56 21.52
CA ARG A 139 -5.09 0.67 22.27
C ARG A 139 -4.77 1.94 21.47
N ARG A 140 -3.63 1.97 20.76
CA ARG A 140 -3.27 3.10 19.88
C ARG A 140 -4.18 3.20 18.66
N VAL A 141 -4.53 2.08 18.03
CA VAL A 141 -5.48 2.08 16.89
C VAL A 141 -6.86 2.53 17.33
N ALA A 142 -7.34 2.08 18.49
CA ALA A 142 -8.59 2.55 19.08
C ALA A 142 -8.56 4.06 19.39
N GLN A 143 -7.45 4.56 19.94
CA GLN A 143 -7.26 6.00 20.19
C GLN A 143 -7.22 6.80 18.88
N MET A 144 -6.53 6.33 17.86
CA MET A 144 -6.48 6.99 16.55
C MET A 144 -7.86 6.99 15.85
N ARG A 145 -8.62 5.90 15.95
CA ARG A 145 -9.99 5.84 15.42
C ARG A 145 -10.94 6.77 16.17
N ALA A 146 -10.84 6.85 17.49
CA ALA A 146 -11.62 7.80 18.29
C ALA A 146 -11.31 9.25 17.87
N GLN A 147 -10.03 9.59 17.72
CA GLN A 147 -9.59 10.92 17.28
C GLN A 147 -10.03 11.25 15.85
N ALA A 148 -10.00 10.28 14.94
CA ALA A 148 -10.51 10.45 13.58
C ALA A 148 -12.02 10.68 13.56
N HIS A 149 -12.76 10.00 14.44
CA HIS A 149 -14.21 10.16 14.54
C HIS A 149 -14.62 11.52 15.12
N ASP A 150 -13.89 12.01 16.13
CA ASP A 150 -14.13 13.34 16.70
C ASP A 150 -13.87 14.45 15.67
N ARG A 151 -12.79 14.37 14.88
CA ARG A 151 -12.52 15.33 13.79
C ARG A 151 -13.59 15.31 12.70
N SER A 152 -14.12 14.13 12.37
CA SER A 152 -15.20 14.01 11.38
C SER A 152 -16.53 14.59 11.87
N ARG A 153 -16.75 14.58 13.20
CA ARG A 153 -17.94 15.11 13.85
C ARG A 153 -17.89 16.63 13.96
N ASP A 154 -16.72 17.19 14.27
CA ASP A 154 -16.51 18.65 14.27
C ASP A 154 -16.60 19.27 12.86
N ALA A 155 -16.21 18.53 11.82
CA ALA A 155 -16.33 18.96 10.43
C ALA A 155 -17.78 18.91 9.88
N SER A 156 -18.74 18.38 10.64
CA SER A 156 -20.15 18.23 10.24
C SER A 156 -21.13 19.04 11.12
N GLY A 157 -20.64 20.02 11.89
CA GLY A 157 -21.45 21.03 12.61
C GLY A 157 -21.83 22.23 11.71
N PRO A 158 -22.95 22.94 12.00
CA PRO A 158 -23.83 23.47 10.98
C PRO A 158 -23.39 24.84 10.42
N ASP A 159 -22.94 24.88 9.17
CA ASP A 159 -23.07 26.07 8.32
C ASP A 159 -24.41 26.02 7.59
N ALA A 160 -25.47 26.39 8.31
CA ALA A 160 -26.73 26.83 7.70
C ALA A 160 -27.51 27.70 8.69
N GLY A 161 -27.55 29.01 8.43
CA GLY A 161 -28.66 29.84 8.90
C GLY A 161 -28.30 31.23 9.43
N GLY A 162 -28.12 32.17 8.50
CA GLY A 162 -28.76 33.49 8.56
C GLY A 162 -28.25 34.52 9.56
N SER A 163 -27.86 35.69 9.04
CA SER A 163 -28.51 36.98 9.37
C SER A 163 -28.05 38.05 8.39
N ALA A 164 -29.00 38.65 7.68
CA ALA A 164 -28.82 39.86 6.89
C ALA A 164 -28.46 41.05 7.81
N PRO A 165 -27.67 42.04 7.35
CA PRO A 165 -27.61 43.31 8.03
C PRO A 165 -28.80 44.18 7.62
N GLN A 166 -29.56 44.65 8.60
CA GLN A 166 -30.45 45.81 8.51
C GLN A 166 -29.57 47.07 8.43
N ASP A 167 -29.62 47.77 7.30
CA ASP A 167 -30.12 49.15 7.14
C ASP A 167 -29.90 49.63 5.70
#